data_AF-A0A150V131-F1
#
_entry.id   AF-A0A150V131-F1
#
_cell.length_a   1.000
_cell.length_b   1.000
_cell.length_c   1.000
_cell.angle_alpha   90.00
_cell.angle_beta   90.00
_cell.angle_gamma   90.00
#
_symmetry.space_group_name_H-M   'P 1'
#
loop_
_entity.id
_entity.type
_entity.pdbx_description
1 polymer ?
#
loop_
_entity_poly.entity_id
_entity_poly.type
_entity_poly.pdbx_seq_one_letter_code
_entity_poly.pdbx_strand_id
1 'polypeptide(L)'
;MNREAITKAEQKDQWTENGRWKIAALTRRPFDGKKFKRNWGNVLCEETVFTPSWEDGKEEIAPWPSKVEMDYEGDGRVATDQLHGRFLPLPRLNSNDTVQWQHRTVVPASKMDDMHFIPTHLQIDCLRFWIGEHEFSNENEEVDEDGVRAITKEFLRSLGYKAAQ
;
A
#
# COMPACT_ATOMS: atom_id res chain seq x y z
N MET A 1 -19.95 -0.70 25.29
CA MET A 1 -19.02 0.12 24.48
C MET A 1 -19.50 1.57 24.61
N ASN A 2 -18.76 2.40 25.35
CA ASN A 2 -19.24 3.67 25.88
C ASN A 2 -19.23 4.77 24.80
N ARG A 3 -20.40 5.34 24.47
CA ARG A 3 -20.56 6.37 23.41
C ARG A 3 -19.91 7.72 23.75
N GLU A 4 -19.49 7.91 24.99
CA GLU A 4 -18.89 9.15 25.50
C GLU A 4 -17.38 9.28 25.21
N ALA A 5 -16.72 8.22 24.75
CA ALA A 5 -15.30 8.30 24.36
C ALA A 5 -15.09 8.84 22.94
N ILE A 6 -16.14 8.89 22.11
CA ILE A 6 -16.06 9.33 20.71
C ILE A 6 -16.17 10.86 20.58
N THR A 7 -16.70 11.55 21.60
CA THR A 7 -17.02 12.99 21.56
C THR A 7 -15.89 13.95 21.92
N LYS A 8 -14.63 13.49 22.03
CA LYS A 8 -13.46 14.37 22.15
C LYS A 8 -12.57 14.43 20.91
N ALA A 9 -12.97 13.79 19.81
CA ALA A 9 -12.27 13.86 18.53
C ALA A 9 -12.66 15.09 17.68
N GLU A 10 -13.61 15.91 18.12
CA GLU A 10 -13.93 17.21 17.50
C GLU A 10 -12.94 18.29 17.98
N GLN A 11 -11.65 18.12 17.66
CA GLN A 11 -10.67 19.19 17.78
C GLN A 11 -10.82 20.15 16.59
N LYS A 12 -11.70 21.13 16.78
CA LYS A 12 -11.93 22.36 16.02
C LYS A 12 -10.90 22.66 14.92
N ASP A 13 -11.38 22.62 13.68
CA ASP A 13 -10.73 23.23 12.50
C ASP A 13 -10.47 24.72 12.76
N GLN A 14 -9.23 25.07 13.06
CA GLN A 14 -8.82 26.46 13.21
C GLN A 14 -8.27 27.00 11.89
N TRP A 15 -8.91 28.03 11.35
CA TRP A 15 -8.31 28.89 10.33
C TRP A 15 -7.14 29.66 10.94
N THR A 16 -6.01 29.76 10.20
CA THR A 16 -4.93 30.69 10.56
C THR A 16 -5.13 32.03 9.87
N GLU A 17 -4.62 33.09 10.49
CA GLU A 17 -4.66 34.48 9.99
C GLU A 17 -4.03 34.64 8.59
N ASN A 18 -3.22 33.65 8.16
CA ASN A 18 -2.55 33.61 6.87
C ASN A 18 -3.34 32.85 5.78
N GLY A 19 -4.60 32.52 6.04
CA GLY A 19 -5.47 31.84 5.07
C GLY A 19 -5.12 30.36 4.83
N ARG A 20 -4.43 29.69 5.75
CA ARG A 20 -4.19 28.24 5.71
C ARG A 20 -4.95 27.52 6.83
N TRP A 21 -5.52 26.37 6.49
CA TRP A 21 -6.10 25.44 7.48
C TRP A 21 -5.00 24.95 8.42
N LYS A 22 -5.18 25.09 9.75
CA LYS A 22 -4.42 24.28 10.71
C LYS A 22 -5.01 22.87 10.63
N ILE A 23 -4.33 21.99 9.92
CA ILE A 23 -4.60 20.56 10.03
C ILE A 23 -4.23 20.20 11.47
N ALA A 24 -5.24 20.08 12.35
CA ALA A 24 -5.03 19.55 13.68
C ALA A 24 -4.35 18.19 13.50
N ALA A 25 -3.17 18.03 14.10
CA ALA A 25 -2.39 16.80 14.03
C ALA A 25 -3.07 15.68 14.82
N LEU A 26 -4.25 15.26 14.37
CA LEU A 26 -4.94 14.05 14.80
C LEU A 26 -4.35 12.80 14.13
N THR A 27 -3.13 12.90 13.61
CA THR A 27 -2.39 11.77 13.09
C THR A 27 -1.56 11.20 14.24
N ARG A 28 -2.13 10.23 14.96
CA ARG A 28 -1.31 9.29 15.72
C ARG A 28 -0.26 8.77 14.73
N ARG A 29 1.01 9.14 14.95
CA ARG A 29 2.08 8.75 14.03
C ARG A 29 2.12 7.23 14.02
N PRO A 30 2.23 6.59 12.85
CA PRO A 30 2.41 5.14 12.82
C PRO A 30 3.58 4.74 13.72
N PHE A 31 3.39 3.66 14.50
CA PHE A 31 4.36 3.15 15.47
C PHE A 31 4.90 4.21 16.44
N ASP A 32 4.04 5.15 16.87
CA ASP A 32 4.38 6.26 17.76
C ASP A 32 5.58 7.10 17.28
N GLY A 33 5.80 7.15 15.96
CA GLY A 33 6.88 7.90 15.32
C GLY A 33 8.23 7.19 15.30
N LYS A 34 8.27 5.88 15.61
CA LYS A 34 9.47 5.06 15.45
C LYS A 34 9.91 5.08 13.98
N LYS A 35 11.18 5.37 13.74
CA LYS A 35 11.81 5.25 12.42
C LYS A 35 12.36 3.85 12.26
N PHE A 36 11.97 3.16 11.19
CA PHE A 36 12.59 1.90 10.82
C PHE A 36 13.95 2.14 10.16
N LYS A 37 14.84 1.15 10.22
CA LYS A 37 16.12 1.17 9.51
C LYS A 37 15.87 0.69 8.07
N ARG A 38 16.67 1.16 7.11
CA ARG A 38 16.56 0.82 5.67
C ARG A 38 15.26 1.33 5.02
N ASN A 39 14.83 0.68 3.94
CA ASN A 39 13.68 0.99 3.10
C ASN A 39 12.33 0.52 3.66
N TRP A 40 12.13 0.49 4.99
CA TRP A 40 10.87 0.00 5.59
C TRP A 40 9.86 1.12 5.79
N GLY A 41 8.65 0.94 5.26
CA GLY A 41 7.56 1.89 5.33
C GLY A 41 6.90 1.93 6.70
N ASN A 42 6.57 3.13 7.17
CA ASN A 42 5.97 3.32 8.50
C ASN A 42 4.51 2.86 8.62
N VAL A 43 3.80 2.58 7.52
CA VAL A 43 2.37 2.23 7.58
C VAL A 43 2.16 0.73 7.71
N LEU A 44 2.84 -0.05 6.84
CA LEU A 44 2.68 -1.49 6.74
C LEU A 44 3.86 -2.28 7.29
N CYS A 45 4.96 -1.62 7.69
CA CYS A 45 6.24 -2.29 8.00
C CYS A 45 6.76 -3.15 6.84
N GLU A 46 6.41 -2.81 5.61
CA GLU A 46 6.89 -3.50 4.41
C GLU A 46 8.00 -2.69 3.75
N GLU A 47 8.85 -3.35 2.99
CA GLU A 47 9.85 -2.68 2.17
C GLU A 47 9.16 -1.81 1.12
N THR A 48 9.67 -0.58 0.94
CA THR A 48 9.16 0.36 -0.06
C THR A 48 10.22 1.38 -0.48
N VAL A 49 10.17 1.83 -1.73
CA VAL A 49 10.98 2.95 -2.24
C VAL A 49 10.47 4.32 -1.74
N PHE A 50 9.26 4.37 -1.18
CA PHE A 50 8.63 5.61 -0.72
C PHE A 50 9.03 5.99 0.73
N THR A 51 10.27 5.71 1.14
CA THR A 51 10.83 6.11 2.44
C THR A 51 12.03 7.03 2.26
N PRO A 52 12.33 7.94 3.21
CA PRO A 52 13.53 8.77 3.13
C PRO A 52 14.85 7.99 3.10
N SER A 53 14.87 6.79 3.68
CA SER A 53 16.04 5.91 3.80
C SER A 53 16.04 4.78 2.77
N TRP A 54 15.36 4.97 1.64
CA TRP A 54 15.18 3.91 0.65
C TRP A 54 16.46 3.53 -0.11
N GLU A 55 17.42 4.45 -0.18
CA GLU A 55 18.72 4.30 -0.85
C GLU A 55 19.75 3.57 0.05
N ASP A 56 19.47 3.47 1.36
CA ASP A 56 20.39 2.90 2.34
C ASP A 56 20.74 1.44 1.98
N GLY A 57 22.00 1.20 1.63
CA GLY A 57 22.51 -0.12 1.31
C GLY A 57 22.16 -0.62 -0.09
N LYS A 58 21.66 0.25 -0.99
CA LYS A 58 21.52 -0.04 -2.42
C LYS A 58 22.79 0.39 -3.17
N GLU A 59 23.03 -0.27 -4.32
CA GLU A 59 24.11 0.10 -5.25
C GLU A 59 23.94 1.56 -5.74
N GLU A 60 24.99 2.15 -6.34
CA GLU A 60 24.94 3.52 -6.86
C GLU A 60 23.63 3.76 -7.63
N ILE A 61 22.75 4.56 -7.05
CA ILE A 61 21.45 4.90 -7.61
C ILE A 61 21.64 6.01 -8.64
N ALA A 62 21.02 5.88 -9.80
CA ALA A 62 21.02 6.96 -10.79
C ALA A 62 20.23 8.16 -10.23
N PRO A 63 20.65 9.40 -10.51
CA PRO A 63 19.87 10.56 -10.14
C PRO A 63 18.47 10.50 -10.78
N TRP A 64 17.53 11.21 -10.16
CA TRP A 64 16.20 11.39 -10.75
C TRP A 64 16.31 11.99 -12.17
N PRO A 65 15.40 11.61 -13.09
CA PRO A 65 15.46 12.04 -14.47
C PRO A 65 15.42 13.56 -14.59
N SER A 66 16.10 14.08 -15.59
CA SER A 66 16.00 15.49 -15.97
C SER A 66 14.57 15.83 -16.40
N LYS A 67 14.25 17.12 -16.52
CA LYS A 67 12.92 17.56 -16.96
C LYS A 67 12.50 16.92 -18.29
N VAL A 68 13.41 16.87 -19.26
CA VAL A 68 13.14 16.29 -20.59
C VAL A 68 12.86 14.79 -20.48
N GLU A 69 13.61 14.09 -19.64
CA GLU A 69 13.41 12.65 -19.40
C GLU A 69 12.12 12.38 -18.61
N MET A 70 11.74 13.26 -17.69
CA MET A 70 10.44 13.21 -17.01
C MET A 70 9.28 13.45 -17.96
N ASP A 71 9.39 14.42 -18.87
CA ASP A 71 8.36 14.70 -19.88
C ASP A 71 8.18 13.48 -20.80
N TYR A 72 9.27 12.79 -21.15
CA TYR A 72 9.21 11.53 -21.88
C TYR A 72 8.58 10.42 -21.03
N GLU A 73 9.08 10.12 -19.83
CA GLU A 73 8.55 9.04 -18.98
C GLU A 73 7.09 9.24 -18.58
N GLY A 74 6.60 10.49 -18.60
CA GLY A 74 5.20 10.85 -18.44
C GLY A 74 4.41 10.80 -19.74
N ASP A 75 4.09 11.97 -20.30
CA ASP A 75 3.17 12.09 -21.43
C ASP A 75 3.76 11.49 -22.72
N GLY A 76 5.08 11.58 -22.92
CA GLY A 76 5.74 11.04 -24.12
C GLY A 76 5.60 9.52 -24.25
N ARG A 77 5.82 8.78 -23.17
CA ARG A 77 5.80 7.32 -23.12
C ARG A 77 4.38 6.80 -23.31
N VAL A 78 3.41 7.43 -22.65
CA VAL A 78 1.98 7.13 -22.80
C VAL A 78 1.52 7.30 -24.25
N ALA A 79 2.06 8.30 -24.96
CA ALA A 79 1.71 8.53 -26.37
C ALA A 79 2.30 7.47 -27.33
N THR A 80 3.32 6.72 -26.92
CA THR A 80 3.97 5.72 -27.79
C THR A 80 3.23 4.39 -27.87
N ASP A 81 2.65 3.90 -26.77
CA ASP A 81 1.91 2.64 -26.74
C ASP A 81 0.97 2.60 -25.54
N GLN A 82 -0.23 2.05 -25.74
CA GLN A 82 -1.33 1.97 -24.78
C GLN A 82 -0.99 1.12 -23.55
N LEU A 83 0.02 0.25 -23.64
CA LEU A 83 0.52 -0.50 -22.48
C LEU A 83 1.25 0.39 -21.46
N HIS A 84 1.78 1.54 -21.90
CA HIS A 84 2.52 2.46 -21.06
C HIS A 84 1.55 3.41 -20.34
N GLY A 85 1.12 3.03 -19.13
CA GLY A 85 0.29 3.88 -18.28
C GLY A 85 1.04 5.10 -17.70
N ARG A 86 0.29 6.01 -17.07
CA ARG A 86 0.84 7.15 -16.34
C ARG A 86 1.35 6.69 -14.96
N PHE A 87 2.63 6.35 -14.89
CA PHE A 87 3.29 6.02 -13.63
C PHE A 87 4.45 6.98 -13.37
N LEU A 88 4.79 7.17 -12.09
CA LEU A 88 6.01 7.90 -11.76
C LEU A 88 7.24 7.16 -12.31
N PRO A 89 8.29 7.89 -12.72
CA PRO A 89 9.55 7.26 -13.13
C PRO A 89 10.05 6.34 -12.01
N LEU A 90 10.29 5.07 -12.33
CA LEU A 90 10.82 4.11 -11.37
C LEU A 90 12.29 4.43 -11.08
N PRO A 91 12.78 4.27 -9.85
CA PRO A 91 14.19 4.44 -9.55
C PRO A 91 15.06 3.48 -10.38
N ARG A 92 16.24 3.94 -10.81
CA ARG A 92 17.15 3.17 -11.67
C ARG A 92 18.56 3.10 -11.08
N LEU A 93 19.29 2.05 -11.44
CA LEU A 93 20.71 1.89 -11.10
C LEU A 93 21.57 2.83 -11.95
N ASN A 94 22.66 3.30 -11.36
CA ASN A 94 23.65 4.08 -12.06
C ASN A 94 24.29 3.23 -13.18
N SER A 95 24.59 3.87 -14.30
CA SER A 95 25.24 3.26 -15.45
C SER A 95 26.16 4.31 -16.08
N ASN A 96 26.85 3.94 -17.16
CA ASN A 96 27.71 4.88 -17.87
C ASN A 96 26.93 6.14 -18.28
N ASP A 97 27.59 7.31 -18.24
CA ASP A 97 26.98 8.62 -18.50
C ASP A 97 26.39 8.74 -19.92
N THR A 98 26.84 7.89 -20.84
CA THR A 98 26.31 7.82 -22.21
C THR A 98 24.94 7.15 -22.31
N VAL A 99 24.51 6.43 -21.27
CA VAL A 99 23.23 5.72 -21.25
C VAL A 99 22.13 6.67 -20.78
N GLN A 100 21.19 6.95 -21.69
CA GLN A 100 19.98 7.69 -21.40
C GLN A 100 19.23 7.09 -20.21
N TRP A 101 18.63 7.93 -19.37
CA TRP A 101 18.00 7.49 -18.13
C TRP A 101 17.00 6.36 -18.34
N GLN A 102 16.16 6.44 -19.38
CA GLN A 102 15.14 5.45 -19.73
C GLN A 102 15.67 4.03 -20.02
N HIS A 103 16.93 3.91 -20.43
CA HIS A 103 17.59 2.64 -20.75
C HIS A 103 18.38 2.06 -19.58
N ARG A 104 18.49 2.78 -18.45
CA ARG A 104 19.20 2.30 -17.26
C ARG A 104 18.39 1.19 -16.58
N THR A 105 19.07 0.25 -15.95
CA THR A 105 18.42 -0.86 -15.24
C THR A 105 17.51 -0.33 -14.14
N VAL A 106 16.25 -0.78 -14.10
CA VAL A 106 15.30 -0.42 -13.05
C VAL A 106 15.71 -1.10 -11.74
N VAL A 107 15.67 -0.36 -10.63
CA VAL A 107 15.89 -0.93 -9.30
C VAL A 107 14.78 -1.96 -9.05
N PRO A 108 15.12 -3.21 -8.64
CA PRO A 108 14.11 -4.21 -8.35
C PRO A 108 13.06 -3.68 -7.37
N ALA A 109 11.79 -3.70 -7.79
CA ALA A 109 10.69 -3.25 -6.96
C ALA A 109 10.49 -4.20 -5.78
N SER A 110 10.20 -3.64 -4.61
CA SER A 110 9.66 -4.43 -3.52
C SER A 110 8.26 -4.93 -3.89
N LYS A 111 7.78 -5.98 -3.24
CA LYS A 111 6.42 -6.51 -3.48
C LYS A 111 5.32 -5.44 -3.31
N MET A 112 5.54 -4.47 -2.42
CA MET A 112 4.60 -3.37 -2.19
C MET A 112 4.64 -2.30 -3.30
N ASP A 113 5.80 -2.10 -3.93
CA ASP A 113 5.99 -1.10 -4.98
C ASP A 113 5.81 -1.65 -6.40
N ASP A 114 5.67 -2.97 -6.55
CA ASP A 114 5.51 -3.62 -7.85
C ASP A 114 4.10 -3.36 -8.41
N MET A 115 4.01 -2.34 -9.25
CA MET A 115 2.76 -1.94 -9.92
C MET A 115 2.28 -2.97 -10.96
N HIS A 116 3.13 -3.94 -11.34
CA HIS A 116 2.77 -5.01 -12.27
C HIS A 116 2.38 -6.30 -11.55
N PHE A 117 2.48 -6.33 -10.21
CA PHE A 117 2.02 -7.45 -9.42
C PHE A 117 0.49 -7.55 -9.49
N ILE A 118 0.00 -8.55 -10.22
CA ILE A 118 -1.42 -8.92 -10.23
C ILE A 118 -1.62 -9.98 -9.15
N PRO A 119 -2.27 -9.66 -8.02
CA PRO A 119 -2.51 -10.66 -6.98
C PRO A 119 -3.43 -11.76 -7.51
N THR A 120 -3.18 -13.00 -7.08
CA THR A 120 -4.08 -14.12 -7.39
C THR A 120 -5.36 -14.01 -6.55
N HIS A 121 -6.44 -14.68 -6.98
CA HIS A 121 -7.69 -14.74 -6.21
C HIS A 121 -7.44 -15.17 -4.75
N LEU A 122 -6.63 -16.22 -4.55
CA LEU A 122 -6.28 -16.73 -3.23
C LEU A 122 -5.55 -15.69 -2.37
N GLN A 123 -4.66 -14.88 -2.97
CA GLN A 123 -3.97 -13.82 -2.23
C GLN A 123 -4.92 -12.70 -1.79
N ILE A 124 -5.91 -12.37 -2.63
CA ILE A 124 -6.96 -11.39 -2.29
C ILE A 124 -7.83 -11.92 -1.16
N ASP A 125 -8.23 -13.20 -1.24
CA ASP A 125 -9.08 -13.85 -0.24
C ASP A 125 -8.35 -13.98 1.11
N CYS A 126 -7.10 -14.45 1.10
CA CYS A 126 -6.30 -14.57 2.33
C CYS A 126 -5.89 -13.22 2.96
N LEU A 127 -5.85 -12.12 2.19
CA LEU A 127 -5.54 -10.79 2.73
C LEU A 127 -6.71 -10.16 3.52
N ARG A 128 -7.94 -10.64 3.32
CA ARG A 128 -9.14 -10.05 3.94
C ARG A 128 -9.73 -10.84 5.10
N PHE A 129 -9.34 -12.10 5.30
CA PHE A 129 -10.02 -12.94 6.28
C PHE A 129 -9.03 -13.66 7.20
N TRP A 130 -8.90 -13.15 8.43
CA TRP A 130 -8.53 -14.01 9.55
C TRP A 130 -9.78 -14.82 9.93
N ILE A 131 -9.94 -15.98 9.32
CA ILE A 131 -10.91 -16.99 9.80
C ILE A 131 -10.13 -17.75 10.87
N GLY A 132 -10.55 -17.64 12.13
CA GLY A 132 -9.95 -18.43 13.20
C GLY A 132 -10.00 -19.91 12.82
N GLU A 133 -9.01 -20.70 13.27
CA GLU A 133 -8.96 -22.14 13.01
C GLU A 133 -10.31 -22.77 13.42
N HIS A 134 -11.10 -23.10 12.40
CA HIS A 134 -12.30 -23.91 12.53
C HIS A 134 -11.99 -25.20 11.79
N GLU A 135 -12.12 -26.34 12.46
CA GLU A 135 -11.99 -27.63 11.79
C GLU A 135 -13.12 -27.73 10.75
N PHE A 136 -12.74 -27.85 9.47
CA PHE A 136 -13.66 -27.80 8.32
C PHE A 136 -14.20 -29.18 7.93
N SER A 137 -13.77 -30.22 8.64
CA SER A 137 -14.12 -31.58 8.34
C SER A 137 -14.32 -32.37 9.62
N ASN A 138 -15.33 -33.24 9.63
CA ASN A 138 -15.39 -34.30 10.62
C ASN A 138 -14.22 -35.28 10.42
N GLU A 139 -14.08 -36.27 11.30
CA GLU A 139 -13.03 -37.31 11.21
C GLU A 139 -13.04 -38.10 9.88
N ASN A 140 -14.07 -37.93 9.05
CA ASN A 140 -14.24 -38.57 7.75
C ASN A 140 -13.92 -37.65 6.55
N GLU A 141 -13.29 -36.49 6.77
CA GLU A 141 -12.96 -35.49 5.73
C GLU A 141 -14.18 -34.89 5.00
N GLU A 142 -15.40 -35.09 5.52
CA GLU A 142 -16.61 -34.50 4.96
C GLU A 142 -16.79 -33.08 5.49
N VAL A 143 -17.10 -32.16 4.58
CA VAL A 143 -17.32 -30.74 4.89
C VAL A 143 -18.49 -30.61 5.86
N ASP A 144 -18.22 -30.15 7.07
CA ASP A 144 -19.26 -29.93 8.08
C ASP A 144 -20.17 -28.77 7.63
N GLU A 145 -21.48 -29.05 7.49
CA GLU A 145 -22.48 -28.04 7.14
C GLU A 145 -22.47 -26.86 8.11
N ASP A 146 -22.14 -27.11 9.38
CA ASP A 146 -22.08 -26.06 10.40
C ASP A 146 -20.88 -25.12 10.20
N GLY A 147 -19.74 -25.64 9.70
CA GLY A 147 -18.59 -24.83 9.29
C GLY A 147 -18.90 -23.91 8.10
N VAL A 148 -19.59 -24.44 7.08
CA VAL A 148 -20.01 -23.65 5.89
C VAL A 148 -20.99 -22.55 6.30
N ARG A 149 -21.92 -22.85 7.20
CA ARG A 149 -22.90 -21.87 7.73
C ARG A 149 -22.21 -20.78 8.55
N ALA A 150 -21.20 -21.13 9.34
CA ALA A 150 -20.43 -20.16 10.12
C ALA A 150 -19.67 -19.15 9.22
N ILE A 151 -19.01 -19.63 8.17
CA ILE A 151 -18.33 -18.76 7.19
C ILE A 151 -19.33 -17.85 6.49
N THR A 152 -20.42 -18.42 6.00
CA THR A 152 -21.45 -17.65 5.28
C THR A 152 -22.00 -16.54 6.18
N LYS A 153 -22.21 -16.82 7.46
CA LYS A 153 -22.72 -15.86 8.44
C LYS A 153 -21.71 -14.74 8.74
N GLU A 154 -20.45 -15.06 8.99
CA GLU A 154 -19.42 -14.04 9.25
C GLU A 154 -19.09 -13.23 8.00
N PHE A 155 -19.10 -13.85 6.82
CA PHE A 155 -18.94 -13.16 5.54
C PHE A 155 -20.07 -12.16 5.31
N LEU A 156 -21.34 -12.57 5.45
CA LEU A 156 -22.50 -11.67 5.32
C LEU A 156 -22.47 -10.53 6.35
N ARG A 157 -22.02 -10.80 7.57
CA ARG A 157 -21.86 -9.79 8.62
C ARG A 157 -20.77 -8.77 8.27
N SER A 158 -19.64 -9.22 7.70
CA SER A 158 -18.57 -8.33 7.24
C SER A 158 -19.01 -7.38 6.12
N LEU A 159 -19.97 -7.83 5.31
CA LEU A 159 -20.62 -7.04 4.26
C LEU A 159 -21.74 -6.12 4.77
N GLY A 160 -21.97 -6.07 6.09
CA GLY A 160 -22.95 -5.18 6.72
C GLY A 160 -24.39 -5.70 6.69
N TYR A 161 -24.62 -6.94 6.23
CA TYR A 161 -25.94 -7.56 6.31
C TYR A 161 -26.23 -8.00 7.74
N LYS A 162 -27.41 -7.62 8.25
CA LYS A 162 -27.92 -8.10 9.54
C LYS A 162 -28.73 -9.37 9.30
N ALA A 163 -28.54 -10.37 10.15
CA ALA A 163 -29.41 -11.53 10.16
C ALA A 163 -30.86 -11.09 10.42
N ALA A 164 -31.79 -11.60 9.62
CA ALA A 164 -33.22 -11.41 9.88
C ALA A 164 -33.57 -12.07 11.22
N GLN A 165 -34.31 -11.35 12.07
CA GLN A 165 -34.85 -11.86 13.34
C GLN A 165 -36.05 -12.76 13.09
#